data_AF-A0A0T0MA04-F1
#
_entry.id   AF-A0A0T0MA04-F1
#
_cell.length_a   1.000
_cell.length_b   1.000
_cell.length_c   1.000
_cell.angle_alpha   90.00
_cell.angle_beta   90.00
_cell.angle_gamma   90.00
#
_symmetry.space_group_name_H-M   'P 1'
#
loop_
_entity.id
_entity.type
_entity.pdbx_description
1 polymer ?
#
loop_
_entity_poly.entity_id
_entity_poly.type
_entity_poly.pdbx_seq_one_letter_code
_entity_poly.pdbx_strand_id
1 'polypeptide(L)'
;MKRYKWTIILSILTPILLLLVFFLMGGGHGYYSPAIVLFPFGMAGTIFQQSITFPFFILSILHFPFYGFILDRFTSHITKYCVFLIHLLLVAVVLVTTNFQ
;
A
#
# COMPACT_ATOMS: atom_id res chain seq x y z
N MET A 1 -16.98 -3.89 -22.56
CA MET A 1 -16.70 -4.25 -21.15
C MET A 1 -15.32 -3.74 -20.78
N LYS A 2 -15.19 -2.90 -19.74
CA LYS A 2 -13.85 -2.54 -19.23
C LYS A 2 -13.25 -3.81 -18.63
N ARG A 3 -12.15 -4.30 -19.21
CA ARG A 3 -11.39 -5.43 -18.65
C ARG A 3 -10.77 -4.93 -17.35
N TYR A 4 -11.04 -5.61 -16.24
CA TYR A 4 -10.45 -5.36 -14.91
C TYR A 4 -8.98 -5.80 -14.85
N LYS A 5 -8.19 -5.42 -15.85
CA LYS A 5 -6.82 -5.90 -16.05
C LYS A 5 -5.94 -5.46 -14.87
N TRP A 6 -5.96 -4.17 -14.52
CA TRP A 6 -5.14 -3.64 -13.43
C TRP A 6 -5.64 -4.10 -12.08
N THR A 7 -6.95 -4.21 -11.86
CA THR A 7 -7.51 -4.81 -10.64
C THR A 7 -6.98 -6.22 -10.45
N ILE A 8 -7.05 -7.08 -11.47
CA ILE A 8 -6.59 -8.49 -11.35
C ILE A 8 -5.08 -8.54 -11.08
N ILE A 9 -4.27 -7.79 -11.84
CA ILE A 9 -2.81 -7.78 -11.67
C ILE A 9 -2.44 -7.34 -10.25
N LEU A 10 -2.99 -6.23 -9.78
CA LEU A 10 -2.67 -5.69 -8.45
C LEU A 10 -3.23 -6.56 -7.32
N SER A 11 -4.39 -7.18 -7.49
CA SER A 11 -4.92 -8.17 -6.53
C SER A 11 -4.01 -9.39 -6.39
N ILE A 12 -3.45 -9.92 -7.48
CA ILE A 12 -2.51 -11.05 -7.44
C ILE A 12 -1.16 -10.61 -6.85
N LEU A 13 -0.72 -9.40 -7.17
CA LEU A 13 0.55 -8.86 -6.69
C LEU A 13 0.52 -8.58 -5.18
N THR A 14 -0.64 -8.20 -4.64
CA THR A 14 -0.82 -7.85 -3.22
C THR A 14 -0.32 -8.93 -2.25
N PRO A 15 -0.78 -10.20 -2.29
CA PRO A 15 -0.28 -11.22 -1.38
C PRO A 15 1.22 -11.52 -1.57
N ILE A 16 1.74 -11.42 -2.79
CA ILE A 16 3.18 -11.63 -3.07
C ILE A 16 4.01 -10.55 -2.38
N LEU A 17 3.62 -9.28 -2.54
CA LEU A 17 4.28 -8.15 -1.90
C LEU A 17 4.11 -8.16 -0.37
N LEU A 18 2.96 -8.59 0.14
CA LEU A 18 2.73 -8.74 1.58
C LEU A 18 3.67 -9.79 2.18
N LEU A 19 3.82 -10.94 1.53
CA LEU A 19 4.75 -11.99 1.99
C LEU A 19 6.19 -11.50 1.98
N LEU A 20 6.61 -10.80 0.92
CA LEU A 20 7.94 -10.20 0.81
C LEU A 20 8.19 -9.24 1.97
N VAL A 21 7.28 -8.30 2.19
CA VAL A 21 7.39 -7.30 3.26
C VAL A 21 7.39 -7.95 4.64
N PHE A 22 6.51 -8.93 4.87
CA PHE A 22 6.44 -9.66 6.14
C PHE A 22 7.77 -10.34 6.48
N PHE A 23 8.42 -10.95 5.48
CA PHE A 23 9.74 -11.55 5.66
C PHE A 23 10.82 -10.49 5.98
N LEU A 24 10.81 -9.36 5.27
CA LEU A 24 11.76 -8.26 5.49
C LEU A 24 11.60 -7.58 6.87
N MET A 25 10.37 -7.51 7.37
CA MET A 25 10.06 -6.99 8.71
C MET A 25 10.54 -7.91 9.84
N GLY A 26 10.91 -9.17 9.54
CA GLY A 26 11.51 -10.09 10.51
C GLY A 26 10.68 -10.31 11.78
N GLY A 27 9.34 -10.24 11.67
CA GLY A 27 8.43 -10.42 12.80
C GLY A 27 8.48 -9.35 13.88
N GLY A 28 9.05 -8.16 13.64
CA GLY A 28 9.18 -7.13 14.66
C GLY A 28 10.52 -6.41 14.69
N HIS A 29 11.55 -7.04 14.12
CA HIS A 29 12.96 -6.67 14.33
C HIS A 29 13.71 -6.38 13.03
N GLY A 30 13.04 -6.49 11.88
CA GLY A 30 13.61 -6.24 10.56
C GLY A 30 13.34 -4.82 10.07
N TYR A 31 13.43 -4.64 8.75
CA TYR A 31 13.29 -3.34 8.10
C TYR A 31 11.83 -3.04 7.80
N TYR A 32 11.31 -1.93 8.33
CA TYR A 32 9.94 -1.49 8.09
C TYR A 32 9.80 -0.59 6.87
N SER A 33 10.90 -0.02 6.38
CA SER A 33 10.88 0.84 5.18
C SER A 33 10.25 0.19 3.93
N PRO A 34 10.44 -1.12 3.62
CA PRO A 34 9.74 -1.75 2.50
C PRO A 34 8.22 -1.81 2.72
N ALA A 35 7.78 -2.01 3.97
CA ALA A 35 6.38 -2.00 4.33
C ALA A 35 5.75 -0.63 4.13
N ILE A 36 6.45 0.43 4.52
CA ILE A 36 6.02 1.82 4.37
C ILE A 36 5.91 2.18 2.89
N VAL A 37 6.90 1.82 2.07
CA VAL A 37 6.93 2.15 0.64
C VAL A 37 5.85 1.39 -0.14
N LEU A 38 5.66 0.10 0.15
CA LEU A 38 4.72 -0.74 -0.61
C LEU A 38 3.29 -0.67 -0.08
N PHE A 39 3.11 -0.48 1.24
CA PHE A 39 1.80 -0.48 1.91
C PHE A 39 1.61 0.75 2.83
N PRO A 40 1.77 1.97 2.29
CA PRO A 40 1.68 3.19 3.10
C PRO A 40 0.31 3.34 3.77
N PHE A 41 -0.76 2.85 3.14
CA PHE A 41 -2.10 2.89 3.73
C PHE A 41 -2.25 2.08 5.01
N GLY A 42 -1.67 0.88 5.09
CA GLY A 42 -1.71 0.14 6.36
C GLY A 42 -0.65 0.59 7.35
N MET A 43 0.47 1.13 6.86
CA MET A 43 1.46 1.73 7.75
C MET A 43 1.00 3.10 8.30
N ALA A 44 0.02 3.78 7.69
CA ALA A 44 -0.51 5.05 8.20
C ALA A 44 -1.09 4.95 9.62
N GLY A 45 -1.63 3.79 10.01
CA GLY A 45 -2.10 3.57 11.38
C GLY A 45 -0.98 3.72 12.42
N THR A 46 0.26 3.43 12.01
CA THR A 46 1.42 3.49 12.89
C THR A 46 1.84 4.90 13.29
N ILE A 47 1.29 5.92 12.61
CA ILE A 47 1.46 7.33 12.98
C ILE A 47 0.73 7.61 14.30
N PHE A 48 -0.46 7.03 14.47
CA PHE A 48 -1.32 7.28 15.63
C PHE A 48 -1.15 6.21 16.73
N GLN A 49 -0.74 5.01 16.34
CA GLN A 49 -0.65 3.84 17.21
C GLN A 49 0.74 3.22 17.06
N GLN A 50 1.37 2.76 18.13
CA GLN A 50 2.70 2.12 18.04
C GLN A 50 2.64 0.66 17.56
N SER A 51 1.62 0.31 16.77
CA SER A 51 1.39 -1.04 16.26
C SER A 51 0.59 -1.02 14.98
N ILE A 52 0.73 -2.08 14.18
CA ILE A 52 -0.11 -2.32 13.00
C ILE A 52 -1.42 -2.92 13.50
N THR A 53 -2.51 -2.18 13.39
CA THR A 53 -3.82 -2.65 13.83
C THR A 53 -4.63 -3.27 12.70
N PHE A 54 -5.58 -4.12 13.09
CA PHE A 54 -6.39 -4.89 12.16
C PHE A 54 -7.11 -4.06 11.07
N PRO A 55 -7.69 -2.87 11.36
CA PRO A 55 -8.31 -2.06 10.32
C PRO A 55 -7.33 -1.61 9.24
N PHE A 56 -6.12 -1.21 9.65
CA PHE A 56 -5.07 -0.77 8.73
C PHE A 56 -4.44 -1.95 7.97
N PHE A 57 -4.39 -3.13 8.56
CA PHE A 57 -4.02 -4.35 7.85
C PHE A 57 -5.00 -4.67 6.70
N ILE A 58 -6.30 -4.52 6.93
CA ILE A 58 -7.31 -4.64 5.85
C ILE A 58 -7.06 -3.60 4.76
N LEU A 59 -6.76 -2.36 5.13
CA LEU A 59 -6.42 -1.31 4.16
C LEU A 59 -5.19 -1.69 3.33
N SER A 60 -4.14 -2.28 3.92
CA SER A 60 -3.00 -2.79 3.16
C SER A 60 -3.40 -3.78 2.06
N ILE A 61 -4.30 -4.72 2.38
CA ILE A 61 -4.79 -5.73 1.43
C ILE A 61 -5.65 -5.08 0.33
N LEU A 62 -6.52 -4.14 0.69
CA LEU A 62 -7.48 -3.57 -0.25
C LEU A 62 -6.90 -2.45 -1.14
N HIS A 63 -5.81 -1.78 -0.72
CA HIS A 63 -5.36 -0.57 -1.41
C HIS A 63 -4.93 -0.83 -2.86
N PHE A 64 -4.19 -1.91 -3.13
CA PHE A 64 -3.72 -2.26 -4.47
C PHE A 64 -4.88 -2.69 -5.41
N PRO A 65 -5.81 -3.58 -5.00
CA PRO A 65 -7.03 -3.84 -5.76
C PRO A 65 -7.83 -2.57 -6.06
N PHE A 66 -7.94 -1.67 -5.07
CA PHE A 66 -8.64 -0.40 -5.22
C PHE A 66 -7.98 0.53 -6.23
N TYR A 67 -6.64 0.66 -6.19
CA TYR A 67 -5.90 1.36 -7.24
C TYR A 67 -6.13 0.75 -8.61
N GLY A 68 -6.08 -0.57 -8.73
CA GLY A 68 -6.33 -1.26 -9.98
C GLY A 68 -7.74 -0.99 -10.52
N PHE A 69 -8.74 -0.99 -9.63
CA PHE A 69 -10.10 -0.62 -9.98
C PHE A 69 -10.22 0.83 -10.48
N ILE A 70 -9.57 1.78 -9.81
CA ILE A 70 -9.54 3.18 -10.26
C ILE A 70 -8.89 3.29 -11.64
N LEU A 71 -7.78 2.60 -11.87
CA LEU A 71 -7.04 2.62 -13.14
C LEU A 71 -7.84 1.99 -14.29
N ASP A 72 -8.56 0.91 -14.04
CA ASP A 72 -9.44 0.28 -15.03
C ASP A 72 -10.70 1.12 -15.28
N ARG A 73 -11.26 1.75 -14.25
CA ARG A 73 -12.47 2.57 -14.34
C ARG A 73 -12.19 3.91 -15.01
N PHE A 74 -11.07 4.55 -14.73
CA PHE A 74 -10.71 5.87 -15.25
C PHE A 74 -9.44 5.79 -16.10
N THR A 75 -9.62 5.64 -17.41
CA THR A 75 -8.53 5.36 -18.36
C THR A 75 -7.67 6.57 -18.73
N SER A 76 -7.95 7.75 -18.17
CA SER A 76 -7.15 8.96 -18.40
C SER A 76 -5.72 8.78 -17.86
N HIS A 77 -4.74 9.33 -18.58
CA HIS A 77 -3.36 9.38 -18.11
C HIS A 77 -3.23 10.15 -16.78
N ILE A 78 -4.08 11.15 -16.57
CA ILE A 78 -4.15 11.94 -15.33
C ILE A 78 -4.44 11.04 -14.13
N THR A 79 -5.34 10.04 -14.27
CA THR A 79 -5.64 9.09 -13.19
C THR A 79 -4.38 8.38 -12.69
N LYS A 80 -3.49 7.96 -13.59
CA LYS A 80 -2.25 7.25 -13.24
C LYS A 80 -1.35 8.15 -12.40
N TYR A 81 -1.18 9.39 -12.83
CA TYR A 81 -0.39 10.39 -12.11
C TYR A 81 -1.01 10.71 -10.75
N CYS A 82 -2.33 10.85 -10.66
CA CYS A 82 -3.02 11.10 -9.39
C CYS A 82 -2.84 9.93 -8.40
N VAL A 83 -3.06 8.68 -8.83
CA VAL A 83 -2.87 7.49 -7.98
C VAL A 83 -1.41 7.40 -7.52
N PHE A 84 -0.46 7.59 -8.43
CA PHE A 84 0.98 7.58 -8.10
C PHE A 84 1.34 8.71 -7.11
N LEU A 85 0.85 9.93 -7.33
CA LEU A 85 1.14 11.07 -6.48
C LEU A 85 0.54 10.89 -5.08
N ILE A 86 -0.71 10.41 -4.98
CA ILE A 86 -1.35 10.11 -3.68
C ILE A 86 -0.55 9.05 -2.93
N HIS A 87 -0.12 7.99 -3.61
CA HIS A 87 0.71 6.95 -3.01
C HIS A 87 2.03 7.53 -2.50
N LEU A 88 2.73 8.28 -3.34
CA LEU A 88 4.04 8.85 -3.02
C LEU A 88 3.97 9.87 -1.87
N LEU A 89 2.94 10.72 -1.86
CA LEU A 89 2.68 11.63 -0.75
C LEU A 89 2.41 10.87 0.54
N LEU A 90 1.61 9.80 0.49
CA LEU A 90 1.34 9.00 1.68
C LEU A 90 2.58 8.27 2.17
N VAL A 91 3.40 7.70 1.28
CA VAL A 91 4.72 7.12 1.63
C VAL A 91 5.58 8.16 2.33
N ALA A 92 5.71 9.37 1.75
CA ALA A 92 6.53 10.42 2.34
C ALA A 92 6.03 10.83 3.73
N VAL A 93 4.71 11.03 3.89
CA VAL A 93 4.10 11.35 5.19
C VAL A 93 4.38 10.25 6.20
N VAL A 94 4.10 9.00 5.85
CA VAL A 94 4.30 7.87 6.77
C VAL A 94 5.77 7.71 7.12
N LEU A 95 6.69 7.79 6.16
CA LEU A 95 8.13 7.65 6.39
C LEU A 95 8.69 8.72 7.34
N VAL A 96 8.17 9.95 7.28
CA VAL A 96 8.61 11.06 8.12
C VAL A 96 7.97 11.05 9.51
N THR A 97 6.78 10.48 9.64
CA THR A 97 5.96 10.60 10.87
C THR A 97 5.80 9.30 11.65
N THR A 98 6.07 8.14 11.04
CA THR A 98 5.96 6.85 11.73
C THR A 98 7.06 6.66 12.77
N ASN A 99 6.72 5.93 13.82
CA ASN A 99 7.63 5.54 14.89
C ASN A 99 8.43 4.27 14.57
N PHE A 100 8.17 3.61 13.44
CA PHE A 100 8.88 2.42 12.98
C PHE A 100 10.06 2.80 12.07
N GLN A 101 11.28 2.38 12.43
CA GLN A 101 12.49 2.54 11.61
C GLN A 101 12.82 1.23 10.88
#